data_AF-A0A9D9W3Q5-F1
#
_entry.id   AF-A0A9D9W3Q5-F1
#
_cell.length_a   1.000
_cell.length_b   1.000
_cell.length_c   1.000
_cell.angle_alpha   90.00
_cell.angle_beta   90.00
_cell.angle_gamma   90.00
#
_symmetry.space_group_name_H-M   'P 1'
#
loop_
_entity.id
_entity.type
_entity.pdbx_description
1 polymer ?
#
loop_
_entity_poly.entity_id
_entity_poly.type
_entity_poly.pdbx_seq_one_letter_code
_entity_poly.pdbx_strand_id
1 'polypeptide(L)'
;ASIMYNALQIPQISKIVQVGIRDFCVQEVEVVQQQNGRVVVHTDADLKQETFEGKTWHSQCEAIIHALPQKVCISFDIDGMYPWYCPNTGTPVPGGFSFEQATYLFHLLAKSGKEIIGFDLVEVAPGESDDWDGNVGARMLFHMCGVLAKNNGLNTGSKIVFPRK
;
A
#
# COMPACT_ATOMS: atom_id res chain seq x y z
N ALA A 1 -2.70 -5.25 -15.81
CA ALA A 1 -3.64 -4.11 -15.91
C ALA A 1 -2.85 -2.82 -16.12
N SER A 2 -3.34 -1.84 -16.89
CA SER A 2 -2.50 -0.78 -17.49
C SER A 2 -2.43 0.56 -16.75
N ILE A 3 -3.03 0.71 -15.57
CA ILE A 3 -3.13 2.03 -14.92
C ILE A 3 -1.76 2.61 -14.55
N MET A 4 -0.87 1.79 -13.96
CA MET A 4 0.48 2.24 -13.60
C MET A 4 1.38 2.42 -14.83
N TYR A 5 1.11 1.68 -15.91
CA TYR A 5 1.77 1.92 -17.20
C TYR A 5 1.41 3.30 -17.76
N ASN A 6 0.14 3.71 -17.66
CA ASN A 6 -0.30 5.05 -18.07
C ASN A 6 0.27 6.13 -17.15
N ALA A 7 0.27 5.90 -15.83
CA ALA A 7 0.85 6.82 -14.85
C ALA A 7 2.35 7.07 -15.13
N LEU A 8 3.08 6.04 -15.55
CA LEU A 8 4.50 6.15 -15.90
C LEU A 8 4.78 7.12 -17.07
N GLN A 9 3.80 7.33 -17.95
CA GLN A 9 3.90 8.30 -19.04
C GLN A 9 3.78 9.75 -18.55
N ILE A 10 3.27 9.98 -17.34
CA ILE A 10 3.14 11.32 -16.75
C ILE A 10 4.53 11.82 -16.31
N PRO A 11 5.07 12.91 -16.88
CA PRO A 11 6.43 13.35 -16.60
C PRO A 11 6.69 13.73 -15.13
N GLN A 12 5.65 14.17 -14.42
CA GLN A 12 5.72 14.56 -13.00
C GLN A 12 5.87 13.35 -12.07
N ILE A 13 5.51 12.14 -12.52
CA ILE A 13 5.66 10.90 -11.75
C ILE A 13 7.10 10.42 -11.91
N SER A 14 7.99 10.89 -11.04
CA SER A 14 9.43 10.58 -11.09
C SER A 14 9.77 9.16 -10.65
N LYS A 15 8.87 8.46 -9.94
CA LYS A 15 9.10 7.13 -9.39
C LYS A 15 7.76 6.43 -9.14
N ILE A 16 7.70 5.13 -9.40
CA ILE A 16 6.59 4.25 -8.99
C ILE A 16 7.16 3.16 -8.10
N VAL A 17 6.57 2.96 -6.92
CA VAL A 17 6.89 1.86 -6.01
C VAL A 17 5.62 1.03 -5.83
N GLN A 18 5.63 -0.20 -6.33
CA GLN A 18 4.50 -1.12 -6.22
C GLN A 18 4.80 -2.16 -5.14
N VAL A 19 3.81 -2.46 -4.30
CA VAL A 19 3.98 -3.29 -3.11
C VAL A 19 2.86 -4.33 -3.04
N GLY A 20 3.22 -5.60 -2.88
CA GLY A 20 2.27 -6.71 -2.81
C GLY A 20 1.75 -7.18 -4.16
N ILE A 21 2.48 -6.90 -5.25
CA ILE A 21 2.15 -7.42 -6.58
C ILE A 21 2.22 -8.95 -6.56
N ARG A 22 1.19 -9.61 -7.09
CA ARG A 22 1.03 -11.08 -7.08
C ARG A 22 0.80 -11.68 -8.46
N ASP A 23 0.26 -10.91 -9.38
CA ASP A 23 -0.01 -11.35 -10.75
C ASP A 23 0.54 -10.31 -11.72
N PHE A 24 1.30 -10.77 -12.72
CA PHE A 24 1.94 -9.93 -13.72
C PHE A 24 2.36 -10.76 -14.93
N CYS A 25 2.34 -10.15 -16.10
CA CYS A 25 2.79 -10.80 -17.34
C CYS A 25 4.25 -10.47 -17.68
N VAL A 26 4.82 -11.24 -18.61
CA VAL A 26 6.20 -11.04 -19.09
C VAL A 26 6.40 -9.62 -19.63
N GLN A 27 5.42 -9.09 -20.34
CA GLN A 27 5.46 -7.73 -20.89
C GLN A 27 5.53 -6.66 -19.79
N GLU A 28 4.81 -6.83 -18.68
CA GLU A 28 4.88 -5.92 -17.54
C GLU A 28 6.27 -5.95 -16.89
N VAL A 29 6.88 -7.14 -16.76
CA VAL A 29 8.25 -7.30 -16.26
C VAL A 29 9.26 -6.61 -17.18
N GLU A 30 9.16 -6.81 -18.50
CA GLU A 30 10.04 -6.16 -19.48
C GLU A 30 9.93 -4.63 -19.40
N VAL A 31 8.72 -4.10 -19.27
CA VAL A 31 8.51 -2.66 -19.06
C VAL A 31 9.23 -2.21 -17.80
N VAL A 32 9.04 -2.88 -16.65
CA VAL A 32 9.69 -2.49 -15.39
C VAL A 32 11.22 -2.49 -15.53
N GLN A 33 11.79 -3.52 -16.16
CA GLN A 33 13.24 -3.64 -16.36
C GLN A 33 13.82 -2.53 -17.24
N GLN A 34 13.08 -2.08 -18.25
CA GLN A 34 13.50 -0.99 -19.16
C GLN A 34 13.46 0.40 -18.51
N GLN A 35 12.82 0.56 -17.36
CA GLN A 35 12.62 1.86 -16.71
C GLN A 35 13.81 2.31 -15.86
N ASN A 36 14.95 1.62 -15.92
CA ASN A 36 16.21 1.99 -15.25
C ASN A 36 16.03 2.38 -13.77
N GLY A 37 15.22 1.61 -13.04
CA GLY A 37 14.95 1.83 -11.63
C GLY A 37 13.89 2.91 -11.32
N ARG A 38 13.24 3.52 -12.32
CA ARG A 38 12.08 4.41 -12.10
C ARG A 38 10.87 3.67 -11.53
N VAL A 39 10.75 2.37 -11.82
CA VAL A 39 9.75 1.49 -11.23
C VAL A 39 10.45 0.49 -10.30
N VAL A 40 9.97 0.39 -9.06
CA VAL A 40 10.42 -0.59 -8.07
C VAL A 40 9.22 -1.43 -7.69
N VAL A 41 9.39 -2.75 -7.68
CA VAL A 41 8.33 -3.71 -7.36
C VAL A 41 8.78 -4.55 -6.18
N HIS A 42 7.96 -4.59 -5.13
CA HIS A 42 8.05 -5.51 -4.02
C HIS A 42 6.92 -6.53 -4.18
N THR A 43 7.21 -7.71 -4.72
CA THR A 43 6.18 -8.74 -4.90
C THR A 43 5.77 -9.31 -3.54
N ASP A 44 4.55 -9.86 -3.43
CA ASP A 44 4.15 -10.55 -2.19
C ASP A 44 5.09 -11.72 -1.89
N ALA A 45 5.49 -12.48 -2.93
CA ALA A 45 6.40 -13.62 -2.80
C ALA A 45 7.76 -13.22 -2.20
N ASP A 46 8.39 -12.15 -2.71
CA ASP A 46 9.67 -11.65 -2.18
C ASP A 46 9.53 -11.20 -0.72
N LEU A 47 8.45 -10.47 -0.40
CA LEU A 47 8.21 -9.99 0.97
C LEU A 47 7.95 -11.16 1.95
N LYS A 48 7.23 -12.21 1.52
CA LYS A 48 7.05 -13.42 2.33
C LYS A 48 8.36 -14.19 2.49
N GLN A 49 9.15 -14.35 1.43
CA GLN A 49 10.46 -14.99 1.51
C GLN A 49 11.35 -14.26 2.52
N GLU A 50 11.47 -12.94 2.40
CA GLU A 50 12.22 -12.12 3.35
C GLU A 50 11.73 -12.33 4.80
N THR A 51 10.42 -12.45 5.00
CA THR A 51 9.82 -12.73 6.32
C THR A 51 10.26 -14.11 6.83
N PHE A 52 10.22 -15.13 5.99
CA PHE A 52 10.64 -16.49 6.34
C PHE A 52 12.14 -16.60 6.62
N GLU A 53 12.94 -15.73 6.00
CA GLU A 53 14.38 -15.58 6.25
C GLU A 53 14.69 -14.67 7.46
N GLY A 54 13.66 -14.21 8.19
CA GLY A 54 13.78 -13.51 9.46
C GLY A 54 13.79 -11.98 9.36
N LYS A 55 13.60 -11.41 8.17
CA LYS A 55 13.43 -9.95 8.03
C LYS A 55 12.08 -9.53 8.60
N THR A 56 12.09 -8.58 9.52
CA THR A 56 10.85 -8.08 10.13
C THR A 56 10.05 -7.21 9.15
N TRP A 57 8.72 -7.18 9.31
CA TRP A 57 7.86 -6.28 8.53
C TRP A 57 8.28 -4.80 8.66
N HIS A 58 8.82 -4.40 9.82
CA HIS A 58 9.38 -3.06 10.01
C HIS A 58 10.53 -2.76 9.06
N SER A 59 11.52 -3.65 8.96
CA SER A 59 12.65 -3.49 8.05
C SER A 59 12.20 -3.49 6.58
N GLN A 60 11.18 -4.29 6.23
CA GLN A 60 10.58 -4.28 4.90
C GLN A 60 9.91 -2.93 4.59
N CYS A 61 9.13 -2.38 5.53
CA CYS A 61 8.53 -1.05 5.40
C CYS A 61 9.58 0.04 5.23
N GLU A 62 10.69 0.00 5.99
CA GLU A 62 11.77 0.98 5.83
C GLU A 62 12.38 0.92 4.42
N ALA A 63 12.60 -0.28 3.88
CA ALA A 63 13.11 -0.44 2.50
C ALA A 63 12.13 0.12 1.45
N ILE A 64 10.84 -0.20 1.58
CA ILE A 64 9.77 0.33 0.72
C ILE A 64 9.76 1.87 0.76
N ILE A 65 9.77 2.44 1.96
CA ILE A 65 9.70 3.90 2.16
C ILE A 65 10.97 4.59 1.65
N HIS A 66 12.13 3.97 1.79
CA HIS A 66 13.39 4.51 1.28
C HIS A 66 13.38 4.64 -0.24
N ALA A 67 12.71 3.73 -0.95
CA ALA A 67 12.58 3.78 -2.41
C ALA A 67 11.67 4.93 -2.92
N LEU A 68 10.85 5.54 -2.05
CA LEU A 68 9.92 6.60 -2.41
C LEU A 68 10.62 7.97 -2.58
N PRO A 69 10.18 8.81 -3.54
CA PRO A 69 10.63 10.20 -3.67
C PRO A 69 10.09 11.05 -2.51
N GLN A 70 10.53 12.32 -2.40
CA GLN A 70 10.13 13.19 -1.30
C GLN A 70 8.62 13.46 -1.23
N LYS A 71 7.96 13.63 -2.38
CA LYS A 71 6.51 13.83 -2.50
C LYS A 71 5.84 12.53 -2.91
N VAL A 72 4.85 12.08 -2.16
CA VAL A 72 4.24 10.76 -2.30
C VAL A 72 2.73 10.89 -2.47
N CYS A 73 2.20 10.26 -3.52
CA CYS A 73 0.77 9.96 -3.64
C CYS A 73 0.58 8.48 -3.37
N ILE A 74 -0.43 8.12 -2.57
CA ILE A 74 -0.73 6.72 -2.21
C ILE A 74 -1.95 6.29 -3.01
N SER A 75 -1.82 5.32 -3.90
CA SER A 75 -2.97 4.62 -4.46
C SER A 75 -3.06 3.25 -3.81
N PHE A 76 -4.14 2.99 -3.07
CA PHE A 76 -4.33 1.72 -2.38
C PHE A 76 -5.46 0.92 -3.02
N ASP A 77 -5.07 -0.14 -3.71
CA ASP A 77 -6.00 -1.16 -4.17
C ASP A 77 -6.35 -2.09 -3.00
N ILE A 78 -7.63 -2.15 -2.65
CA ILE A 78 -8.10 -2.96 -1.52
C ILE A 78 -7.88 -4.46 -1.79
N ASP A 79 -7.79 -4.87 -3.05
CA ASP A 79 -7.52 -6.24 -3.44
C ASP A 79 -6.12 -6.70 -3.01
N GLY A 80 -5.20 -5.78 -2.70
CA GLY A 80 -3.87 -6.06 -2.19
C GLY A 80 -3.90 -6.70 -0.79
N MET A 81 -5.03 -6.60 -0.09
CA MET A 81 -5.24 -7.24 1.20
C MET A 81 -5.52 -8.74 1.08
N TYR A 82 -5.50 -9.46 2.21
CA TYR A 82 -5.96 -10.84 2.22
C TYR A 82 -7.42 -10.94 1.76
N PRO A 83 -7.79 -11.95 0.93
CA PRO A 83 -9.14 -12.07 0.37
C PRO A 83 -10.27 -12.13 1.41
N TRP A 84 -10.01 -12.55 2.65
CA TRP A 84 -11.04 -12.56 3.70
C TRP A 84 -11.42 -11.17 4.22
N TYR A 85 -10.66 -10.12 3.92
CA TYR A 85 -11.07 -8.75 4.22
C TYR A 85 -11.99 -8.17 3.16
N CYS A 86 -11.79 -8.51 1.88
CA CYS A 86 -12.61 -8.03 0.77
C CYS A 86 -12.89 -9.17 -0.23
N PRO A 87 -13.73 -10.15 0.16
CA PRO A 87 -14.01 -11.33 -0.66
C PRO A 87 -14.81 -11.03 -1.94
N ASN A 88 -15.45 -9.86 -2.02
CA ASN A 88 -16.31 -9.49 -3.14
C ASN A 88 -15.58 -8.66 -4.22
N THR A 89 -14.27 -8.46 -4.06
CA THR A 89 -13.41 -7.82 -5.08
C THR A 89 -13.36 -8.63 -6.38
N GLY A 90 -13.15 -7.97 -7.52
CA GLY A 90 -13.22 -8.60 -8.84
C GLY A 90 -12.16 -9.66 -9.12
N THR A 91 -11.03 -9.65 -8.38
CA THR A 91 -9.89 -10.56 -8.63
C THR A 91 -9.26 -11.04 -7.32
N PRO A 92 -9.88 -12.00 -6.59
CA PRO A 92 -9.28 -12.54 -5.37
C PRO A 92 -8.02 -13.35 -5.71
N VAL A 93 -6.87 -12.93 -5.18
CA VAL A 93 -5.57 -13.62 -5.36
C VAL A 93 -5.05 -14.09 -3.99
N PRO A 94 -4.63 -15.36 -3.82
CA PRO A 94 -4.08 -15.85 -2.57
C PRO A 94 -2.86 -15.04 -2.09
N GLY A 95 -2.76 -14.81 -0.79
CA GLY A 95 -1.69 -14.00 -0.19
C GLY A 95 -2.15 -12.57 0.11
N GLY A 96 -1.20 -11.65 0.21
CA GLY A 96 -1.47 -10.24 0.48
C GLY A 96 -1.23 -9.80 1.91
N PHE A 97 -1.78 -8.62 2.24
CA PHE A 97 -1.55 -7.94 3.50
C PHE A 97 -2.73 -8.06 4.45
N SER A 98 -2.41 -8.20 5.74
CA SER A 98 -3.37 -7.91 6.81
C SER A 98 -3.67 -6.41 6.89
N PHE A 99 -4.83 -6.07 7.46
CA PHE A 99 -5.19 -4.68 7.74
C PHE A 99 -4.12 -3.98 8.57
N GLU A 100 -3.57 -4.70 9.55
CA GLU A 100 -2.52 -4.23 10.46
C GLU A 100 -1.20 -3.99 9.71
N GLN A 101 -0.83 -4.85 8.76
CA GLN A 101 0.38 -4.65 7.96
C GLN A 101 0.29 -3.40 7.09
N ALA A 102 -0.83 -3.22 6.39
CA ALA A 102 -1.07 -2.05 5.54
C ALA A 102 -1.07 -0.75 6.37
N THR A 103 -1.84 -0.71 7.46
CA THR A 103 -1.90 0.48 8.33
C THR A 103 -0.58 0.76 9.04
N TYR A 104 0.22 -0.26 9.35
CA TYR A 104 1.58 -0.09 9.89
C TYR A 104 2.53 0.55 8.87
N LEU A 105 2.49 0.14 7.60
CA LEU A 105 3.26 0.77 6.53
C LEU A 105 2.88 2.25 6.37
N PHE A 106 1.58 2.57 6.33
CA PHE A 106 1.12 3.95 6.25
C PHE A 106 1.52 4.78 7.48
N HIS A 107 1.51 4.18 8.67
CA HIS A 107 1.97 4.82 9.89
C HIS A 107 3.46 5.18 9.84
N LEU A 108 4.30 4.29 9.33
CA LEU A 108 5.73 4.56 9.15
C LEU A 108 5.96 5.61 8.05
N LEU A 109 5.21 5.54 6.95
CA LEU A 109 5.28 6.54 5.89
C LEU A 109 4.95 7.94 6.43
N ALA A 110 3.90 8.08 7.24
CA ALA A 110 3.51 9.35 7.86
C ALA A 110 4.64 9.97 8.71
N LYS A 111 5.52 9.13 9.28
CA LYS A 111 6.62 9.51 10.17
C LYS A 111 7.98 9.61 9.48
N SER A 112 8.06 9.25 8.20
CA SER A 112 9.34 9.11 7.50
C SER A 112 9.96 10.44 7.05
N GLY A 113 9.27 11.56 7.25
CA GLY A 113 9.68 12.87 6.76
C GLY A 113 9.36 13.14 5.28
N LYS A 114 8.72 12.18 4.60
CA LYS A 114 8.13 12.37 3.27
C LYS A 114 6.88 13.25 3.34
N GLU A 115 6.57 13.93 2.24
CA GLU A 115 5.37 14.75 2.08
C GLU A 115 4.30 13.95 1.33
N ILE A 116 3.23 13.55 2.02
CA ILE A 116 2.09 12.88 1.40
C ILE A 116 1.19 13.97 0.79
N ILE A 117 1.11 13.99 -0.53
CA ILE A 117 0.41 15.02 -1.32
C ILE A 117 -1.00 14.60 -1.76
N GLY A 118 -1.36 13.34 -1.55
CA GLY A 118 -2.67 12.80 -1.90
C GLY A 118 -2.77 11.30 -1.66
N PHE A 119 -3.99 10.79 -1.68
CA PHE A 119 -4.24 9.36 -1.71
C PHE A 119 -5.57 9.03 -2.40
N ASP A 120 -5.71 7.79 -2.86
CA ASP A 120 -6.98 7.17 -3.25
C ASP A 120 -7.11 5.75 -2.68
N LEU A 121 -8.36 5.29 -2.56
CA LEU A 121 -8.73 3.92 -2.21
C LEU A 121 -9.64 3.40 -3.33
N VAL A 122 -9.27 2.29 -3.96
CA VAL A 122 -9.94 1.77 -5.16
C VAL A 122 -10.38 0.30 -4.98
N GLU A 123 -11.18 -0.18 -5.93
CA GLU A 123 -11.68 -1.56 -6.04
C GLU A 123 -12.49 -2.10 -4.85
N VAL A 124 -12.99 -1.21 -3.98
CA VAL A 124 -13.97 -1.60 -2.95
C VAL A 124 -15.31 -1.88 -3.60
N ALA A 125 -15.69 -3.16 -3.66
CA ALA A 125 -16.97 -3.61 -4.18
C ALA A 125 -17.87 -4.11 -3.04
N PRO A 126 -19.14 -3.65 -2.94
CA PRO A 126 -20.07 -4.20 -1.95
C PRO A 126 -20.43 -5.65 -2.30
N GLY A 127 -20.66 -6.48 -1.29
CA GLY A 127 -21.23 -7.81 -1.48
C GLY A 127 -22.72 -7.73 -1.85
N GLU A 128 -23.26 -8.78 -2.48
CA GLU A 128 -24.69 -8.83 -2.82
C GLU A 128 -25.58 -8.92 -1.57
N SER A 129 -25.06 -9.48 -0.47
CA SER A 129 -25.82 -9.77 0.75
C SER A 129 -25.16 -9.31 2.04
N ASP A 130 -23.99 -8.68 1.96
CA ASP A 130 -23.24 -8.19 3.11
C ASP A 130 -22.45 -6.91 2.80
N ASP A 131 -22.17 -6.13 3.84
CA ASP A 131 -21.46 -4.85 3.77
C ASP A 131 -19.99 -4.97 4.22
N TRP A 132 -19.41 -6.18 4.25
CA TRP A 132 -18.11 -6.40 4.88
C TRP A 132 -16.99 -5.64 4.17
N ASP A 133 -16.88 -5.78 2.85
CA ASP A 133 -15.90 -5.07 2.02
C ASP A 133 -16.04 -3.55 2.19
N GLY A 134 -17.28 -3.05 2.23
CA GLY A 134 -17.57 -1.64 2.50
C GLY A 134 -17.12 -1.19 3.89
N ASN A 135 -17.28 -2.03 4.92
CA ASN A 135 -16.81 -1.76 6.27
C ASN A 135 -15.28 -1.67 6.34
N VAL A 136 -14.59 -2.65 5.73
CA VAL A 136 -13.13 -2.68 5.65
C VAL A 136 -12.61 -1.47 4.89
N GLY A 137 -13.18 -1.19 3.71
CA GLY A 137 -12.83 -0.04 2.89
C GLY A 137 -13.02 1.29 3.64
N ALA A 138 -14.16 1.49 4.30
CA ALA A 138 -14.42 2.70 5.09
C ALA A 138 -13.42 2.89 6.23
N ARG A 139 -13.05 1.80 6.92
CA ARG A 139 -12.03 1.85 7.98
C ARG A 139 -10.65 2.15 7.41
N MET A 140 -10.27 1.52 6.30
CA MET A 140 -9.00 1.79 5.64
C MET A 140 -8.91 3.24 5.19
N LEU A 141 -9.97 3.76 4.55
CA LEU A 141 -10.08 5.15 4.13
C LEU A 141 -9.90 6.10 5.32
N PHE A 142 -10.57 5.82 6.45
CA PHE A 142 -10.42 6.61 7.67
C PHE A 142 -8.97 6.61 8.20
N HIS A 143 -8.28 5.46 8.16
CA HIS A 143 -6.87 5.38 8.50
C HIS A 143 -5.98 6.22 7.56
N MET A 144 -6.23 6.18 6.25
CA MET A 144 -5.50 6.96 5.26
C MET A 144 -5.71 8.48 5.44
N CYS A 145 -6.95 8.92 5.75
CA CYS A 145 -7.25 10.29 6.14
C CYS A 145 -6.41 10.73 7.36
N GLY A 146 -6.35 9.89 8.40
CA GLY A 146 -5.56 10.16 9.60
C GLY A 146 -4.05 10.23 9.32
N VAL A 147 -3.56 9.39 8.42
CA VAL A 147 -2.16 9.38 7.95
C VAL A 147 -1.81 10.68 7.22
N LEU A 148 -2.64 11.10 6.26
CA LEU A 148 -2.46 12.36 5.54
C LEU A 148 -2.52 13.54 6.50
N ALA A 149 -3.53 13.60 7.38
CA ALA A 149 -3.71 14.67 8.34
C ALA A 149 -2.50 14.81 9.26
N LYS A 150 -2.00 13.68 9.80
CA LYS A 150 -0.82 13.66 10.66
C LYS A 150 0.44 14.09 9.92
N ASN A 151 0.64 13.63 8.69
CA ASN A 151 1.80 14.00 7.88
C ASN A 151 1.82 15.49 7.55
N ASN A 152 0.65 16.11 7.37
CA ASN A 152 0.46 17.54 7.13
C ASN A 152 0.39 18.39 8.42
N GLY A 153 0.75 17.82 9.57
CA GLY A 153 0.83 18.56 10.84
C GLY A 153 -0.52 18.91 11.48
N LEU A 154 -1.63 18.32 11.02
CA LEU A 154 -2.93 18.49 11.67
C LEU A 154 -2.98 17.75 13.01
N ASN A 155 -3.74 18.31 13.95
CA ASN A 155 -3.97 17.66 15.24
C ASN A 155 -4.86 16.41 15.05
N THR A 156 -4.24 15.24 15.20
CA THR A 156 -4.89 13.92 15.11
C THR A 156 -5.04 13.24 16.47
N GLY A 157 -4.94 14.02 17.55
CA GLY A 157 -4.96 13.52 18.92
C GLY A 157 -3.62 12.93 19.36
N SER A 158 -3.59 12.44 20.60
CA SER A 158 -2.41 11.82 21.20
C SER A 158 -2.54 10.31 21.21
N LYS A 159 -1.41 9.60 21.10
CA LYS A 159 -1.39 8.14 21.25
C LYS A 159 -1.91 7.79 22.65
N ILE A 160 -2.95 6.97 22.72
CA ILE A 160 -3.42 6.41 23.97
C ILE A 160 -2.38 5.39 24.46
N VAL A 161 -1.84 5.62 25.67
CA VAL A 161 -0.87 4.73 26.30
C VAL A 161 -1.58 4.02 27.45
N PHE A 162 -1.78 2.72 27.29
CA PHE A 162 -2.24 1.86 28.37
C PHE A 162 -1.05 1.48 29.26
N PRO A 163 -1.15 1.61 30.59
CA PRO A 163 -0.09 1.19 31.50
C PRO A 163 0.14 -0.31 31.35
N ARG A 164 1.39 -0.72 31.13
CA ARG A 164 1.81 -2.12 31.13
C ARG A 164 2.50 -2.37 32.47
N LYS A 165 2.06 -3.40 33.20
CA LYS A 165 2.75 -3.90 34.40
C LYS A 165 3.99 -4.67 34.01
#